data_AF-A0A0C3PA66-F1
#
_entry.id   AF-A0A0C3PA66-F1
#
_cell.length_a   1.000
_cell.length_b   1.000
_cell.length_c   1.000
_cell.angle_alpha   90.00
_cell.angle_beta   90.00
_cell.angle_gamma   90.00
#
_symmetry.space_group_name_H-M   'P 1'
#
loop_
_entity.id
_entity.type
_entity.pdbx_description
1 polymer ?
#
loop_
_entity_poly.entity_id
_entity_poly.type
_entity_poly.pdbx_seq_one_letter_code
_entity_poly.pdbx_strand_id
1 'polypeptide(L)'
;MDDSHPFLLLQHQAKITTEGNPNASSLEVTTLSIAEHGVYCLLIFEYCYFLLQNGQAPMNKDVIPVAIHEYKSSCIEVTIHQAVKSAVQQHGHHLEHLCPTLLEIVLENRLSHKLVL
;
A
#
# COMPACT_ATOMS: atom_id res chain seq x y z
N MET A 1 -5.67 -23.06 6.96
CA MET A 1 -5.68 -21.58 6.90
C MET A 1 -4.30 -21.16 7.32
N ASP A 2 -3.50 -20.79 6.34
CA ASP A 2 -2.13 -20.34 6.52
C ASP A 2 -2.20 -18.83 6.77
N ASP A 3 -2.04 -18.43 8.03
CA ASP A 3 -1.99 -17.03 8.48
C ASP A 3 -0.61 -16.42 8.19
N SER A 4 -0.13 -16.61 6.97
CA SER A 4 1.02 -15.90 6.45
C SER A 4 0.61 -14.46 6.18
N HIS A 5 0.65 -13.65 7.24
CA HIS A 5 0.56 -12.20 7.16
C HIS A 5 1.56 -11.72 6.10
N PRO A 6 1.17 -10.91 5.10
CA PRO A 6 2.08 -10.42 4.07
C PRO A 6 3.33 -9.71 4.65
N PHE A 7 3.19 -9.19 5.87
CA PHE A 7 4.26 -8.60 6.67
C PHE A 7 5.40 -9.57 7.03
N LEU A 8 5.10 -10.86 7.28
CA LEU A 8 6.09 -11.88 7.60
C LEU A 8 6.88 -12.33 6.37
N LEU A 9 6.24 -12.32 5.20
CA LEU A 9 6.87 -12.64 3.91
C LEU A 9 7.95 -11.62 3.55
N LEU A 10 7.69 -10.33 3.80
CA LEU A 10 8.65 -9.24 3.60
C LEU A 10 9.87 -9.36 4.53
N GLN A 11 9.65 -9.73 5.80
CA GLN A 11 10.76 -9.95 6.75
C GLN A 11 11.65 -11.13 6.35
N HIS A 12 11.06 -12.19 5.76
CA HIS A 12 11.82 -13.39 5.41
C HIS A 12 12.70 -13.17 4.16
N GLN A 13 12.26 -12.34 3.21
CA GLN A 13 13.02 -12.00 2.01
C GLN A 13 14.25 -11.12 2.31
N ALA A 14 14.19 -10.27 3.34
CA ALA A 14 15.32 -9.43 3.75
C ALA A 14 16.53 -10.22 4.26
N LYS A 15 16.35 -11.48 4.67
CA LYS A 15 17.41 -12.30 5.30
C LYS A 15 18.35 -12.99 4.30
N ILE A 16 18.04 -13.00 2.99
CA ILE A 16 18.73 -13.88 2.02
C ILE A 16 19.78 -13.15 1.15
N THR A 17 19.92 -11.82 1.24
CA THR A 17 20.86 -11.08 0.38
C THR A 17 21.80 -10.19 1.20
N THR A 18 22.87 -10.77 1.74
CA THR A 18 23.90 -10.03 2.48
C THR A 18 25.29 -10.26 1.89
N GLU A 19 25.67 -9.39 0.94
CA GLU A 19 27.05 -8.88 0.79
C GLU A 19 26.96 -7.37 0.53
N GLY A 20 26.88 -6.59 1.61
CA GLY A 20 26.73 -5.14 1.60
C GLY A 20 26.44 -4.59 3.00
N ASN A 21 26.77 -3.33 3.26
CA ASN A 21 26.61 -2.66 4.56
C ASN A 21 25.23 -2.97 5.19
N PRO A 22 25.15 -3.72 6.32
CA PRO A 22 23.91 -4.26 6.87
C PRO A 22 22.92 -3.17 7.35
N ASN A 23 23.40 -1.93 7.51
CA ASN A 23 22.56 -0.79 7.91
C ASN A 23 21.85 -0.15 6.71
N ALA A 24 22.36 -0.32 5.49
CA ALA A 24 21.73 0.24 4.28
C ALA A 24 20.53 -0.60 3.85
N SER A 25 20.66 -1.93 3.88
CA SER A 25 19.56 -2.84 3.52
C SER A 25 18.40 -2.81 4.52
N SER A 26 18.68 -2.67 5.82
CA SER A 26 17.63 -2.58 6.85
C SER A 26 16.83 -1.26 6.75
N LEU A 27 17.47 -0.17 6.35
CA LEU A 27 16.82 1.13 6.17
C LEU A 27 15.94 1.19 4.92
N GLU A 28 16.37 0.57 3.81
CA GLU A 28 15.57 0.40 2.59
C GLU A 28 14.33 -0.47 2.84
N VAL A 29 14.49 -1.60 3.55
CA VAL A 29 13.36 -2.48 3.94
C VAL A 29 12.36 -1.72 4.82
N THR A 30 12.86 -0.88 5.74
CA THR A 30 12.00 -0.05 6.60
C THR A 30 11.24 0.99 5.79
N THR A 31 11.90 1.63 4.83
CA THR A 31 11.28 2.66 3.97
C THR A 31 10.22 2.06 3.05
N LEU A 32 10.50 0.89 2.45
CA LEU A 32 9.54 0.15 1.65
C LEU A 32 8.29 -0.19 2.46
N SER A 33 8.46 -0.77 3.65
CA SER A 33 7.32 -1.15 4.50
C SER A 33 6.47 0.05 4.93
N ILE A 34 7.10 1.18 5.27
CA ILE A 34 6.40 2.42 5.62
C ILE A 34 5.65 2.98 4.40
N ALA A 35 6.30 3.03 3.24
CA ALA A 35 5.70 3.54 2.02
C ALA A 35 4.50 2.69 1.57
N GLU A 36 4.63 1.37 1.62
CA GLU A 36 3.54 0.44 1.30
C GLU A 36 2.36 0.61 2.24
N HIS A 37 2.62 0.69 3.55
CA HIS A 37 1.56 0.88 4.53
C HIS A 37 0.88 2.25 4.37
N GLY A 38 1.64 3.29 4.05
CA GLY A 38 1.11 4.62 3.75
C GLY A 38 0.18 4.60 2.53
N VAL A 39 0.61 4.00 1.42
CA VAL A 39 -0.20 3.86 0.20
C VAL A 39 -1.48 3.04 0.46
N TYR A 40 -1.35 1.92 1.18
CA TYR A 40 -2.49 1.11 1.61
C TYR A 40 -3.52 1.95 2.38
N CYS A 41 -3.09 2.66 3.43
CA CYS A 41 -3.98 3.49 4.24
C CYS A 41 -4.67 4.58 3.42
N LEU A 42 -3.94 5.23 2.50
CA LEU A 42 -4.51 6.26 1.63
C LEU A 42 -5.59 5.71 0.70
N LEU A 43 -5.39 4.53 0.11
CA LEU A 43 -6.39 3.87 -0.72
C LEU A 43 -7.65 3.49 0.08
N ILE A 44 -7.47 2.97 1.30
CA ILE A 44 -8.60 2.67 2.19
C ILE A 44 -9.38 3.94 2.54
N PHE A 45 -8.70 5.02 2.92
CA PHE A 45 -9.36 6.28 3.26
C PHE A 45 -10.04 6.93 2.07
N GLU A 46 -9.41 6.90 0.90
CA GLU A 46 -9.99 7.38 -0.36
C GLU A 46 -11.33 6.68 -0.64
N TYR A 47 -11.37 5.36 -0.52
CA TYR A 47 -12.58 4.60 -0.77
C TYR A 47 -13.63 4.75 0.34
N CYS A 48 -13.23 4.81 1.61
CA CYS A 48 -14.13 5.16 2.71
C CYS A 48 -14.82 6.51 2.45
N TYR A 49 -14.07 7.52 2.00
CA TYR A 49 -14.61 8.83 1.67
C TYR A 49 -15.60 8.76 0.49
N PHE A 50 -15.28 7.98 -0.55
CA PHE A 50 -16.20 7.71 -1.67
C PHE A 50 -17.52 7.04 -1.22
N LEU A 51 -17.44 6.00 -0.40
CA LEU A 51 -18.61 5.28 0.13
C LEU A 51 -19.53 6.18 0.96
N LEU A 52 -18.94 7.05 1.78
CA LEU A 52 -19.66 8.02 2.60
C LEU A 52 -20.34 9.10 1.75
N GLN A 53 -19.68 9.59 0.69
CA GLN A 53 -20.27 10.59 -0.21
C GLN A 53 -21.43 10.05 -1.05
N ASN A 54 -21.32 8.81 -1.54
CA ASN A 54 -22.31 8.24 -2.46
C ASN A 54 -23.55 7.65 -1.77
N GLY A 55 -23.66 7.77 -0.44
CA GLY A 55 -24.76 7.18 0.32
C GLY A 55 -24.84 5.64 0.22
N GLN A 56 -23.79 5.01 -0.33
CA GLN A 56 -23.68 3.55 -0.41
C GLN A 56 -23.32 2.93 0.94
N ALA A 57 -22.84 3.74 1.88
CA ALA A 57 -22.77 3.36 3.28
C ALA A 57 -24.17 3.46 3.92
N PRO A 58 -24.75 2.36 4.43
CA PRO A 58 -25.91 2.46 5.31
C PRO A 58 -25.56 3.41 6.45
N MET A 59 -26.45 4.34 6.78
CA MET A 59 -26.28 5.48 7.71
C MET A 59 -25.67 5.17 9.10
N ASN A 60 -25.43 3.89 9.43
CA ASN A 60 -24.93 3.36 10.69
C ASN A 60 -23.84 2.25 10.54
N LYS A 61 -23.21 2.06 9.39
CA LYS A 61 -22.16 1.03 9.23
C LYS A 61 -20.77 1.64 9.09
N ASP A 62 -19.84 1.07 9.84
CA ASP A 62 -18.41 1.27 9.66
C ASP A 62 -18.03 0.89 8.22
N VAL A 63 -17.49 1.87 7.48
CA VAL A 63 -17.09 1.73 6.07
C VAL A 63 -15.69 1.13 5.92
N ILE A 64 -14.90 1.10 7.00
CA ILE A 64 -13.53 0.59 6.97
C ILE A 64 -13.48 -0.90 6.62
N PRO A 65 -14.29 -1.79 7.24
CA PRO A 65 -14.32 -3.20 6.86
C PRO A 65 -14.70 -3.43 5.40
N VAL A 66 -15.62 -2.62 4.87
CA VAL A 66 -16.03 -2.68 3.45
C VAL A 66 -14.87 -2.30 2.55
N ALA A 67 -14.15 -1.22 2.89
CA ALA A 67 -13.01 -0.77 2.10
C ALA A 67 -11.83 -1.76 2.13
N ILE A 68 -11.55 -2.36 3.29
CA ILE A 68 -10.52 -3.39 3.43
C ILE A 68 -10.89 -4.64 2.62
N HIS A 69 -12.16 -5.07 2.71
CA HIS A 69 -12.65 -6.19 1.92
C HIS A 69 -12.43 -5.93 0.42
N GLU A 70 -12.81 -4.74 -0.04
CA GLU A 70 -12.72 -4.39 -1.45
C GLU A 70 -11.29 -4.28 -1.96
N TYR A 71 -10.41 -3.70 -1.16
CA TYR A 71 -8.99 -3.67 -1.46
C TYR A 71 -8.43 -5.09 -1.66
N LYS A 72 -8.78 -6.03 -0.77
CA LYS A 72 -8.33 -7.42 -0.85
C LYS A 72 -8.94 -8.18 -2.03
N SER A 73 -10.22 -7.97 -2.33
CA SER A 73 -10.89 -8.62 -3.47
C SER A 73 -10.41 -8.10 -4.82
N SER A 74 -9.95 -6.85 -4.88
CA SER A 74 -9.46 -6.22 -6.11
C SER A 74 -8.08 -6.72 -6.58
N CYS A 75 -7.38 -7.52 -5.77
CA CYS A 75 -6.04 -8.06 -6.06
C CYS A 75 -4.99 -6.99 -6.42
N ILE A 76 -5.19 -5.72 -6.06
CA ILE A 76 -4.26 -4.63 -6.39
C ILE A 76 -2.98 -4.66 -5.57
N GLU A 77 -2.94 -5.42 -4.47
CA GLU A 77 -1.80 -5.57 -3.56
C GLU A 77 -0.47 -5.80 -4.29
N VAL A 78 -0.46 -6.72 -5.27
CA VAL A 78 0.74 -7.04 -6.06
C VAL A 78 1.19 -5.85 -6.91
N THR A 79 0.24 -5.11 -7.47
CA THR A 79 0.52 -3.92 -8.28
C THR A 79 1.10 -2.81 -7.41
N ILE A 80 0.50 -2.58 -6.24
CA ILE A 80 0.98 -1.58 -5.27
C ILE A 80 2.38 -1.95 -4.78
N HIS A 81 2.62 -3.19 -4.36
CA HIS A 81 3.94 -3.65 -3.90
C HIS A 81 5.02 -3.35 -4.94
N GLN A 82 4.78 -3.74 -6.20
CA GLN A 82 5.76 -3.54 -7.27
C GLN A 82 6.00 -2.05 -7.59
N ALA A 83 4.94 -1.24 -7.60
CA ALA A 83 5.04 0.20 -7.86
C ALA A 83 5.79 0.92 -6.73
N VAL A 84 5.45 0.65 -5.47
CA VAL A 84 6.11 1.25 -4.30
C VAL A 84 7.57 0.81 -4.22
N LYS A 85 7.86 -0.47 -4.44
CA LYS A 85 9.24 -0.97 -4.50
C LYS A 85 10.06 -0.23 -5.54
N SER A 86 9.50 -0.02 -6.74
CA SER A 86 10.18 0.71 -7.81
C SER A 86 10.43 2.18 -7.42
N ALA A 87 9.44 2.85 -6.81
CA ALA A 87 9.58 4.22 -6.33
C ALA A 87 10.64 4.37 -5.23
N VAL A 88 10.67 3.44 -4.25
CA VAL A 88 11.67 3.44 -3.18
C VAL A 88 13.06 3.14 -3.72
N GLN A 89 13.20 2.23 -4.68
CA GLN A 89 14.49 1.98 -5.35
C GLN A 89 14.99 3.19 -6.15
N GLN A 90 14.07 3.94 -6.78
CA GLN A 90 14.42 5.09 -7.59
C GLN A 90 14.75 6.34 -6.75
N HIS A 91 14.01 6.57 -5.66
CA HIS A 91 14.10 7.82 -4.89
C HIS A 91 14.70 7.63 -3.50
N GLY A 92 14.91 6.41 -3.02
CA GLY A 92 15.47 6.12 -1.70
C GLY A 92 14.74 6.88 -0.59
N HIS A 93 15.45 7.76 0.11
CA HIS A 93 14.91 8.59 1.19
C HIS A 93 14.68 10.06 0.79
N HIS A 94 14.76 10.38 -0.49
CA HIS A 94 14.49 11.72 -1.01
C HIS A 94 12.98 11.99 -0.99
N LEU A 95 12.45 12.36 0.19
CA LEU A 95 11.01 12.54 0.43
C LEU A 95 10.36 13.55 -0.51
N GLU A 96 11.12 14.55 -0.96
CA GLU A 96 10.71 15.54 -1.95
C GLU A 96 10.32 14.94 -3.31
N HIS A 97 10.82 13.75 -3.62
CA HIS A 97 10.51 13.01 -4.84
C HIS A 97 9.68 11.75 -4.54
N LEU A 98 9.99 11.04 -3.46
CA LEU A 98 9.29 9.82 -3.08
C LEU A 98 7.81 10.10 -2.77
N CYS A 99 7.50 11.10 -1.95
CA CYS A 99 6.12 11.37 -1.54
C CYS A 99 5.20 11.72 -2.71
N PRO A 100 5.58 12.61 -3.66
CA PRO A 100 4.82 12.82 -4.89
C PRO A 100 4.60 11.53 -5.69
N THR A 101 5.63 10.71 -5.91
CA THR A 101 5.50 9.45 -6.65
C THR A 101 4.56 8.47 -5.95
N LEU A 102 4.61 8.36 -4.62
CA LEU A 102 3.66 7.53 -3.85
C LEU A 102 2.22 8.03 -3.99
N LEU A 103 2.01 9.35 -4.05
CA LEU A 103 0.69 9.93 -4.28
C LEU A 103 0.19 9.62 -5.71
N GLU A 104 1.05 9.68 -6.72
CA GLU A 104 0.71 9.27 -8.09
C GLU A 104 0.27 7.80 -8.13
N ILE A 105 0.99 6.90 -7.44
CA ILE A 105 0.61 5.48 -7.32
C ILE A 105 -0.79 5.34 -6.72
N VAL A 106 -1.11 6.10 -5.66
CA VAL A 106 -2.47 6.12 -5.08
C VAL A 106 -3.50 6.58 -6.10
N LEU A 107 -3.23 7.67 -6.83
CA LEU A 107 -4.16 8.25 -7.81
C LEU A 107 -4.46 7.32 -8.99
N GLU A 108 -3.46 6.58 -9.46
CA GLU A 108 -3.56 5.58 -10.53
C GLU A 108 -4.31 4.32 -10.09
N ASN A 109 -4.28 4.00 -8.79
CA ASN A 109 -4.85 2.78 -8.24
C ASN A 109 -6.07 3.02 -7.33
N ARG A 110 -6.67 4.22 -7.38
CA ARG A 110 -7.88 4.56 -6.63
C ARG A 110 -8.94 3.47 -6.75
N LEU A 111 -9.44 3.04 -5.60
CA LEU A 111 -10.45 1.99 -5.54
C LEU A 111 -11.78 2.49 -6.12
N SER A 112 -12.12 3.77 -5.90
CA SER A 112 -13.34 4.37 -6.45
C SER A 112 -13.40 4.32 -7.98
N HIS A 113 -12.27 4.42 -8.68
CA HIS A 113 -12.20 4.42 -10.14
C HIS A 113 -12.29 3.01 -10.74
N LYS A 114 -11.81 2.00 -10.03
CA LYS A 114 -11.91 0.60 -10.46
C LYS A 114 -13.29 -0.01 -10.18
N LEU A 115 -14.21 0.77 -9.58
CA LEU A 115 -15.53 0.32 -9.11
C LEU A 115 -16.70 1.15 -9.66
N VAL A 116 -16.52 1.79 -10.81
CA VAL A 116 -17.69 2.14 -11.63
C VAL A 116 -18.26 0.84 -12.18
N LEU A 117 -19.39 0.44 -11.58
CA LEU A 117 -20.32 -0.65 -11.93
C LEU A 117 -20.29 -1.11 -13.40
#